data_AF-X0ZHB7-F1
#
_entry.id   AF-X0ZHB7-F1
#
_cell.length_a   1.000
_cell.length_b   1.000
_cell.length_c   1.000
_cell.angle_alpha   90.00
_cell.angle_beta   90.00
_cell.angle_gamma   90.00
#
_symmetry.space_group_name_H-M   'P 1'
#
loop_
_entity.id
_entity.type
_entity.pdbx_description
1 polymer ?
#
loop_
_entity_poly.entity_id
_entity_poly.type
_entity_poly.pdbx_seq_one_letter_code
_entity_poly.pdbx_strand_id
1 'polypeptide(L)'
;EPVNLDIGQEPQELPEGRFRIVPSKHTDFHVLELLVKGEWRPLYEWRDEKAPLVDQECSNWFSCTYPVARFTTQLFTCRIIGDERHHILNDKNECKYVIRKGHGVDKEITTEKNTEKARLLELIDGVFGVKLVETEGIDRYLN
;
A
#
# COMPACT_ATOMS: atom_id res chain seq x y z
N GLU A 1 1.88 5.16 15.24
CA GLU A 1 2.33 6.44 15.86
C GLU A 1 2.96 7.30 14.75
N PRO A 2 3.12 8.63 14.88
CA PRO A 2 3.78 9.40 13.82
C PRO A 2 5.28 9.09 13.75
N VAL A 3 5.84 9.03 12.55
CA VAL A 3 7.29 9.04 12.32
C VAL A 3 7.79 10.48 12.49
N ASN A 4 8.78 10.70 13.35
CA ASN A 4 9.44 12.00 13.49
C ASN A 4 10.32 12.29 12.25
N LEU A 5 10.38 13.55 11.82
CA LEU A 5 11.12 14.01 10.64
C LEU A 5 12.64 14.21 10.90
N ASP A 6 13.19 13.50 11.87
CA ASP A 6 14.58 13.56 12.27
C ASP A 6 15.50 12.88 11.22
N ILE A 7 15.87 13.65 10.19
CA ILE A 7 16.65 13.16 9.04
C ILE A 7 18.05 12.72 9.49
N GLY A 8 18.44 11.50 9.11
CA GLY A 8 19.77 10.94 9.39
C GLY A 8 20.00 10.51 10.83
N GLN A 9 18.95 10.51 11.67
CA GLN A 9 19.00 10.03 13.05
C GLN A 9 18.74 8.52 13.14
N GLU A 10 18.81 8.00 14.37
CA GLU A 10 18.55 6.59 14.68
C GLU A 10 17.16 6.14 14.19
N PRO A 11 17.03 4.88 13.74
CA PRO A 11 15.74 4.36 13.34
C PRO A 11 14.71 4.33 14.48
N GLN A 12 13.46 4.61 14.12
CA GLN A 12 12.32 4.69 15.03
C GLN A 12 11.54 3.36 15.01
N GLU A 13 11.32 2.78 16.20
CA GLU A 13 10.48 1.60 16.37
C GLU A 13 9.01 2.03 16.53
N LEU A 14 8.16 1.56 15.63
CA LEU A 14 6.71 1.80 15.68
C LEU A 14 5.97 0.44 15.62
N PRO A 15 4.69 0.37 16.03
CA PRO A 15 3.91 -0.87 15.95
C PRO A 15 3.96 -1.51 14.56
N GLU A 16 3.96 -0.70 13.51
CA GLU A 16 3.97 -1.11 12.11
C GLU A 16 5.36 -1.47 11.54
N GLY A 17 6.42 -1.34 12.34
CA GLY A 17 7.79 -1.72 11.99
C GLY A 17 8.82 -0.66 12.34
N ARG A 18 10.05 -0.88 11.85
CA ARG A 18 11.19 0.01 12.11
C ARG A 18 11.43 0.92 10.92
N PHE A 19 11.37 2.23 11.14
CA PHE A 19 11.46 3.25 10.09
C PHE A 19 12.68 4.14 10.29
N ARG A 20 13.17 4.72 9.20
CA ARG A 20 14.14 5.82 9.27
C ARG A 20 13.91 6.79 8.13
N ILE A 21 14.41 8.00 8.29
CA ILE A 21 14.43 9.02 7.25
C ILE A 21 15.88 9.33 6.91
N VAL A 22 16.24 9.20 5.63
CA VAL A 22 17.60 9.43 5.15
C VAL A 22 17.59 10.50 4.05
N PRO A 23 18.70 11.24 3.84
CA PRO A 23 18.85 12.07 2.65
C PRO A 23 18.71 11.25 1.37
N SER A 24 18.04 11.80 0.37
CA SER A 24 18.01 11.24 -0.98
C SER A 24 19.33 11.51 -1.71
N LYS A 25 19.53 10.80 -2.82
CA LYS A 25 20.51 11.16 -3.87
C LYS A 25 20.14 12.46 -4.60
N HIS A 26 18.87 12.86 -4.57
CA HIS A 26 18.38 14.11 -5.15
C HIS A 26 18.50 15.24 -4.12
N THR A 27 19.05 16.38 -4.53
CA THR A 27 19.23 17.56 -3.69
C THR A 27 17.91 17.99 -3.06
N ASP A 28 17.91 18.23 -1.75
CA ASP A 28 16.75 18.65 -0.94
C ASP A 28 15.62 17.62 -0.81
N PHE A 29 15.84 16.36 -1.22
CA PHE A 29 14.90 15.27 -0.99
C PHE A 29 15.33 14.38 0.18
N HIS A 30 14.34 13.73 0.78
CA HIS A 30 14.45 12.76 1.85
C HIS A 30 13.72 11.48 1.45
N VAL A 31 14.15 10.35 2.00
CA VAL A 31 13.56 9.04 1.75
C VAL A 31 13.13 8.42 3.07
N LEU A 32 11.88 7.98 3.14
CA LEU A 32 11.34 7.18 4.23
C LEU A 32 11.63 5.73 3.89
N GLU A 33 12.37 5.06 4.77
CA GLU A 33 12.72 3.66 4.60
C GLU A 33 12.11 2.82 5.71
N LEU A 34 11.68 1.61 5.36
CA LEU A 34 11.21 0.59 6.27
C LEU A 34 12.19 -0.58 6.27
N LEU A 35 12.52 -1.10 7.44
CA LEU A 35 13.32 -2.31 7.57
C LEU A 35 12.49 -3.54 7.21
N VAL A 36 12.84 -4.21 6.11
CA VAL A 36 12.16 -5.42 5.62
C VAL A 36 13.20 -6.52 5.42
N LYS A 37 13.06 -7.62 6.18
CA LYS A 37 13.99 -8.77 6.11
C LYS A 37 15.47 -8.38 6.27
N GLY A 38 15.76 -7.45 7.19
CA GLY A 38 17.14 -6.98 7.45
C GLY A 38 17.65 -5.93 6.46
N GLU A 39 16.86 -5.53 5.46
CA GLU A 39 17.22 -4.53 4.47
C GLU A 39 16.34 -3.29 4.58
N TRP A 40 16.93 -2.11 4.48
CA TRP A 40 16.19 -0.85 4.37
C TRP A 40 15.59 -0.73 2.97
N ARG A 41 14.26 -0.62 2.89
CA ARG A 41 13.51 -0.50 1.64
C ARG A 41 12.86 0.89 1.56
N PRO A 42 13.07 1.65 0.47
CA PRO A 42 12.45 2.95 0.29
C PRO A 42 10.93 2.80 0.11
N LEU A 43 10.16 3.64 0.81
CA LEU A 43 8.71 3.74 0.68
C LEU A 43 8.32 4.96 -0.14
N TYR A 44 8.77 6.14 0.29
CA TYR A 44 8.47 7.42 -0.34
C TYR A 44 9.70 8.30 -0.32
N GLU A 45 9.82 9.12 -1.36
CA GLU A 45 10.79 10.20 -1.46
C GLU A 45 10.03 11.53 -1.55
N TRP A 46 10.41 12.53 -0.78
CA TRP A 46 9.77 13.85 -0.77
C TRP A 46 10.80 14.95 -0.53
N ARG A 47 10.43 16.19 -0.82
CA ARG A 47 11.14 17.40 -0.38
C ARG A 47 10.22 18.22 0.51
N ASP A 48 10.78 19.11 1.33
CA ASP A 48 9.99 19.98 2.21
C ASP A 48 9.37 21.14 1.42
N GLU A 49 8.31 20.82 0.68
CA GLU A 49 7.51 21.79 -0.05
C GLU A 49 6.02 21.65 0.28
N LYS A 50 5.30 22.75 0.15
CA LYS A 50 3.84 22.72 0.25
C LYS A 50 3.28 22.02 -0.99
N ALA A 51 2.34 21.11 -0.79
CA ALA A 51 1.50 20.56 -1.86
C ALA A 51 0.17 21.34 -1.93
N PRO A 52 0.05 22.43 -2.72
CA PRO A 52 -1.21 23.15 -2.86
C PRO A 52 -2.29 22.25 -3.48
N LEU A 53 -3.56 22.62 -3.26
CA LEU A 53 -4.70 21.82 -3.72
C LEU A 53 -4.66 21.53 -5.22
N VAL A 54 -4.30 22.52 -6.04
CA VAL A 54 -4.24 22.37 -7.51
C VAL A 54 -3.26 21.27 -7.95
N ASP A 55 -2.13 21.11 -7.25
CA ASP A 55 -1.16 20.07 -7.56
C ASP A 55 -1.67 18.68 -7.15
N GLN A 56 -2.42 18.62 -6.04
CA GLN A 56 -3.09 17.40 -5.59
C GLN A 56 -4.21 16.99 -6.56
N GLU A 57 -5.02 17.94 -7.05
CA GLU A 57 -6.07 17.68 -8.04
C GLU A 57 -5.49 17.18 -9.36
N CYS A 58 -4.40 17.78 -9.83
CA CYS A 58 -3.68 17.34 -11.03
C CYS A 58 -3.15 15.90 -10.86
N SER A 59 -2.50 15.62 -9.73
CA SER A 59 -1.96 14.29 -9.41
C SER A 59 -3.05 13.22 -9.25
N ASN A 60 -4.17 13.59 -8.62
CA ASN A 60 -5.34 12.73 -8.47
C ASN A 60 -5.98 12.42 -9.84
N TRP A 61 -6.19 13.43 -10.68
CA TRP A 61 -6.70 13.22 -12.03
C TRP A 61 -5.80 12.28 -12.83
N PHE A 62 -4.48 12.49 -12.80
CA PHE A 62 -3.54 11.59 -13.46
C PHE A 62 -3.65 10.15 -12.94
N SER A 63 -3.63 9.98 -11.61
CA SER A 63 -3.67 8.67 -10.98
C SER A 63 -4.96 7.91 -11.29
N CYS A 64 -6.09 8.59 -11.35
CA CYS A 64 -7.42 8.00 -11.53
C CYS A 64 -7.90 7.90 -12.98
N THR A 65 -7.28 8.60 -13.93
CA THR A 65 -7.76 8.66 -15.33
C THR A 65 -6.72 8.27 -16.37
N TYR A 66 -5.42 8.36 -16.07
CA TYR A 66 -4.40 8.02 -17.05
C TYR A 66 -4.47 6.52 -17.39
N PRO A 67 -4.58 6.11 -18.68
CA PRO A 67 -4.96 4.74 -19.04
C PRO A 67 -4.03 3.64 -18.56
N VAL A 68 -2.77 3.98 -18.25
CA VAL A 68 -1.76 3.02 -17.77
C VAL A 68 -1.31 3.31 -16.34
N ALA A 69 -2.00 4.21 -15.63
CA ALA A 69 -1.77 4.41 -14.20
C ALA A 69 -2.14 3.16 -13.40
N ARG A 70 -1.53 3.01 -12.23
CA ARG A 70 -1.75 1.84 -11.38
C ARG A 70 -3.21 1.72 -10.94
N PHE A 71 -3.86 2.81 -10.56
CA PHE A 71 -5.25 2.78 -10.09
C PHE A 71 -6.27 2.52 -11.20
N THR A 72 -5.92 2.73 -12.47
CA THR A 72 -6.81 2.40 -13.61
C THR A 72 -6.64 0.97 -14.08
N THR A 73 -5.49 0.35 -13.81
CA THR A 73 -5.11 -0.98 -14.35
C THR A 73 -5.06 -2.09 -13.30
N GLN A 74 -5.05 -1.77 -12.01
CA GLN A 74 -4.94 -2.75 -10.92
C GLN A 74 -6.04 -2.56 -9.87
N LEU A 75 -6.45 -3.67 -9.27
CA LEU A 75 -7.20 -3.79 -8.04
C LEU A 75 -6.25 -4.09 -6.88
N PHE A 76 -6.24 -3.18 -5.90
CA PHE A 76 -5.60 -3.41 -4.63
C PHE A 76 -6.41 -2.77 -3.51
N THR A 77 -6.40 -3.41 -2.35
CA THR A 77 -7.01 -2.86 -1.14
C THR A 77 -6.24 -3.34 0.09
N CYS A 78 -6.35 -2.60 1.18
CA CYS A 78 -5.68 -2.87 2.44
C CYS A 78 -6.61 -2.54 3.60
N ARG A 79 -6.63 -3.38 4.63
CA ARG A 79 -7.26 -3.08 5.92
C ARG A 79 -6.48 -3.70 7.07
N ILE A 80 -6.40 -3.00 8.20
CA ILE A 80 -5.86 -3.55 9.45
C ILE A 80 -7.05 -4.00 10.31
N ILE A 81 -7.01 -5.23 10.81
CA ILE A 81 -8.01 -5.81 11.73
C ILE A 81 -7.23 -6.47 12.88
N GLY A 82 -7.33 -5.92 14.09
CA GLY A 82 -6.47 -6.37 15.20
C GLY A 82 -4.99 -6.18 14.87
N ASP A 83 -4.22 -7.27 14.94
CA ASP A 83 -2.79 -7.32 14.59
C ASP A 83 -2.53 -7.85 13.17
N GLU A 84 -3.57 -8.02 12.37
CA GLU A 84 -3.51 -8.52 11.01
C GLU A 84 -3.66 -7.40 9.98
N ARG A 85 -2.82 -7.46 8.95
CA ARG A 85 -2.90 -6.62 7.76
C ARG A 85 -3.39 -7.43 6.59
N HIS A 86 -4.63 -7.16 6.20
CA HIS A 86 -5.31 -7.79 5.08
C HIS A 86 -5.06 -6.99 3.80
N HIS A 87 -4.75 -7.68 2.72
CA HIS A 87 -4.48 -7.07 1.42
C HIS A 87 -5.08 -7.87 0.28
N ILE A 88 -5.69 -7.19 -0.68
CA ILE A 88 -5.84 -7.73 -2.04
C ILE A 88 -4.83 -7.00 -2.92
N LEU A 89 -4.16 -7.76 -3.78
CA LEU A 89 -3.35 -7.22 -4.87
C LEU A 89 -3.52 -8.14 -6.07
N ASN A 90 -3.95 -7.59 -7.20
CA ASN A 90 -3.79 -8.27 -8.47
C ASN A 90 -2.44 -7.90 -9.11
N ASP A 91 -1.80 -8.89 -9.70
CA ASP A 91 -0.74 -8.70 -10.69
C ASP A 91 -1.26 -9.09 -12.09
N LYS A 92 -0.38 -9.16 -13.09
CA LYS A 92 -0.78 -9.48 -14.47
C LYS A 92 -1.38 -10.89 -14.65
N ASN A 93 -1.26 -11.77 -13.66
CA ASN A 93 -1.62 -13.18 -13.79
C ASN A 93 -2.46 -13.71 -12.62
N GLU A 94 -2.49 -13.02 -11.48
CA GLU A 94 -3.11 -13.54 -10.26
C GLU A 94 -3.70 -12.43 -9.38
N CYS A 95 -4.92 -12.64 -8.88
CA CYS A 95 -5.49 -11.91 -7.75
C CYS A 95 -5.18 -12.66 -6.45
N LYS A 96 -4.49 -12.00 -5.51
CA LYS A 96 -4.08 -12.59 -4.23
C LYS A 96 -4.71 -11.85 -3.07
N TYR A 97 -5.31 -12.59 -2.15
CA TYR A 97 -5.64 -12.15 -0.81
C TYR A 97 -4.54 -12.58 0.15
N VAL A 98 -3.97 -11.63 0.89
CA VAL A 98 -2.82 -11.84 1.77
C VAL A 98 -3.14 -11.31 3.16
N ILE A 99 -2.90 -12.13 4.17
CA ILE A 99 -2.95 -11.74 5.57
C ILE A 99 -1.51 -11.72 6.10
N ARG A 100 -1.12 -10.62 6.72
CA ARG A 100 0.17 -10.49 7.40
C ARG A 100 -0.08 -10.23 8.87
N LYS A 101 0.44 -11.09 9.74
CA LYS A 101 0.36 -10.92 11.19
C LYS A 101 1.74 -10.62 11.75
N GLY A 102 1.84 -9.58 12.57
CA GLY A 102 3.11 -9.14 13.17
C GLY A 102 4.09 -8.48 12.18
N HIS A 103 5.22 -8.03 12.73
CA HIS A 103 6.28 -7.33 12.01
C HIS A 103 7.65 -7.99 12.26
N GLY A 104 8.57 -7.87 11.30
CA GLY A 104 9.94 -8.39 11.47
C GLY A 104 10.10 -9.90 11.29
N VAL A 105 10.72 -10.56 12.28
CA VAL A 105 11.16 -11.98 12.23
C VAL A 105 10.00 -12.94 12.54
N ASP A 106 9.08 -12.54 13.41
CA ASP A 106 7.95 -13.38 13.87
C ASP A 106 6.67 -13.21 13.02
N LYS A 107 6.83 -12.87 11.74
CA LYS A 107 5.68 -12.61 10.86
C LYS A 107 5.06 -13.91 10.35
N GLU A 108 3.74 -13.99 10.42
CA GLU A 108 2.95 -15.01 9.74
C GLU A 108 2.35 -14.42 8.46
N ILE A 109 2.45 -15.15 7.35
CA ILE A 109 1.90 -14.73 6.06
C ILE A 109 1.03 -15.85 5.50
N THR A 110 -0.26 -15.59 5.37
CA THR A 110 -1.21 -16.44 4.66
C THR A 110 -1.51 -15.82 3.31
N THR A 111 -1.55 -16.63 2.25
CA THR A 111 -1.88 -16.18 0.89
C THR A 111 -2.91 -17.11 0.26
N GLU A 112 -3.97 -16.52 -0.25
CA GLU A 112 -5.05 -17.17 -0.99
C GLU A 112 -5.06 -16.60 -2.42
N LYS A 113 -4.92 -17.47 -3.43
CA LYS A 113 -5.20 -17.07 -4.83
C LYS A 113 -6.71 -17.07 -5.02
N ASN A 114 -7.25 -15.98 -5.55
CA ASN A 114 -8.66 -15.85 -5.83
C ASN A 114 -8.91 -15.81 -7.33
N THR A 115 -9.75 -16.73 -7.82
CA THR A 115 -10.19 -16.80 -9.22
C THR A 115 -11.71 -16.65 -9.37
N GLU A 116 -12.43 -16.38 -8.28
CA GLU A 116 -13.89 -16.37 -8.24
C GLU A 116 -14.45 -14.99 -7.88
N LYS A 117 -15.37 -14.50 -8.72
CA LYS A 117 -16.04 -13.21 -8.51
C LYS A 117 -16.78 -13.15 -7.18
N ALA A 118 -17.47 -14.23 -6.81
CA ALA A 118 -18.22 -14.30 -5.55
C ALA A 118 -17.30 -14.14 -4.34
N ARG A 119 -16.16 -14.84 -4.34
CA ARG A 119 -15.14 -14.71 -3.29
C ARG A 119 -14.53 -13.31 -3.23
N LEU A 120 -14.29 -12.67 -4.38
CA LEU A 120 -13.79 -11.30 -4.41
C LEU A 120 -14.78 -10.31 -3.76
N LEU A 121 -16.07 -10.43 -4.08
CA LEU A 121 -17.11 -9.57 -3.52
C LEU A 121 -17.28 -9.81 -2.01
N GLU A 122 -17.22 -11.08 -1.57
CA GLU A 122 -17.25 -11.44 -0.15
C GLU A 122 -16.10 -10.79 0.61
N LEU A 123 -14.87 -10.84 0.08
CA LEU A 123 -13.71 -10.20 0.70
C LEU A 123 -13.88 -8.68 0.77
N ILE A 124 -14.27 -8.04 -0.34
CA ILE A 124 -14.44 -6.58 -0.45
C ILE A 124 -15.45 -6.08 0.61
N ASP A 125 -16.57 -6.78 0.77
CA ASP A 125 -17.59 -6.39 1.74
C ASP A 125 -17.21 -6.81 3.17
N GLY A 126 -17.01 -8.11 3.39
CA GLY A 126 -16.83 -8.69 4.72
C GLY A 126 -15.50 -8.32 5.38
N VAL A 127 -14.39 -8.41 4.64
CA VAL A 127 -13.06 -8.11 5.17
C VAL A 127 -12.75 -6.62 5.03
N PHE A 128 -12.92 -6.03 3.85
CA PHE A 128 -12.50 -4.64 3.60
C PHE A 128 -13.56 -3.60 3.98
N GLY A 129 -14.82 -4.01 4.21
CA GLY A 129 -15.89 -3.08 4.60
C GLY A 129 -16.25 -2.09 3.49
N VAL A 130 -15.94 -2.41 2.24
CA VAL A 130 -16.16 -1.53 1.09
C VAL A 130 -17.48 -1.93 0.42
N LYS A 131 -18.45 -1.02 0.45
CA LYS A 131 -19.70 -1.18 -0.31
C LYS A 131 -19.49 -0.70 -1.73
N LEU A 132 -19.46 -1.63 -2.67
CA LEU A 132 -19.45 -1.30 -4.09
C LEU A 132 -20.84 -0.80 -4.50
N VAL A 133 -20.86 0.29 -5.26
CA VAL A 133 -22.01 0.58 -6.13
C VAL A 133 -22.11 -0.51 -7.20
N GLU A 134 -23.24 -0.63 -7.89
CA GLU A 134 -23.38 -1.59 -8.98
C GLU A 134 -22.23 -1.43 -9.98
N THR A 135 -21.30 -2.40 -9.97
CA THR A 135 -20.01 -2.32 -10.67
C THR A 135 -19.89 -3.52 -11.58
N GLU A 136 -19.98 -3.27 -12.89
CA GLU A 136 -19.75 -4.29 -13.90
C GLU A 136 -18.25 -4.60 -14.06
N GLY A 137 -17.94 -5.85 -14.41
CA GLY A 137 -16.60 -6.25 -14.84
C GLY A 137 -15.50 -6.28 -13.77
N ILE A 138 -15.83 -6.30 -12.47
CA ILE A 138 -14.81 -6.43 -11.40
C ILE A 138 -13.97 -7.72 -11.50
N ASP A 139 -14.53 -8.75 -12.11
CA ASP A 139 -13.89 -10.03 -12.39
C ASP A 139 -12.73 -9.95 -13.39
N ARG A 140 -12.59 -8.83 -14.12
CA ARG A 140 -11.42 -8.56 -14.99
C ARG A 140 -10.08 -8.57 -14.25
N TYR A 141 -10.09 -8.44 -12.92
CA TYR A 141 -8.90 -8.43 -12.09
C TYR A 141 -8.51 -9.80 -11.53
N LEU A 142 -9.27 -10.86 -11.83
CA LEU A 142 -9.04 -12.21 -11.30
C LEU A 142 -8.03 -13.03 -12.11
N ASN A 143 -7.83 -12.69 -13.39
CA ASN A 143 -7.02 -13.44 -14.35
C ASN A 143 -5.91 -12.59 -14.95
#